data_AF-A0A413G321-F1
#
_entry.id   AF-A0A413G321-F1
#
_cell.length_a   1.000
_cell.length_b   1.000
_cell.length_c   1.000
_cell.angle_alpha   90.00
_cell.angle_beta   90.00
_cell.angle_gamma   90.00
#
_symmetry.space_group_name_H-M   'P 1'
#
loop_
_entity.id
_entity.type
_entity.pdbx_description
1 polymer ?
#
loop_
_entity_poly.entity_id
_entity_poly.type
_entity_poly.pdbx_seq_one_letter_code
_entity_poly.pdbx_strand_id
1 'polypeptide(L)' 'MPQTRVMRFLRFRHNVSLAQLARVARVSPQRISQMELGIEPSTEYQRELIREAFAIIADERGQDGGLNTGCSTM' A
#
# COMPACT_ATOMS: atom_id res chain seq x y z
N MET A 1 -7.31 -4.79 19.59
CA MET A 1 -7.40 -3.64 18.65
C MET A 1 -7.92 -4.16 17.32
N PRO A 2 -9.01 -3.63 16.74
CA PRO A 2 -9.52 -4.14 15.47
C PRO A 2 -8.50 -3.86 14.36
N GLN A 3 -7.99 -4.90 13.70
CA GLN A 3 -6.93 -4.85 12.67
C GLN A 3 -7.25 -3.90 11.50
N THR A 4 -8.52 -3.59 11.28
CA THR A 4 -9.05 -2.76 10.20
C THR A 4 -8.54 -1.31 10.24
N ARG A 5 -8.35 -0.76 11.44
CA ARG A 5 -7.76 0.58 11.62
C ARG A 5 -6.29 0.64 11.19
N VAL A 6 -5.56 -0.46 11.30
CA VAL A 6 -4.12 -0.51 10.99
C VAL A 6 -3.89 -0.39 9.49
N MET A 7 -4.67 -1.10 8.67
CA MET A 7 -4.53 -1.05 7.22
C MET A 7 -4.80 0.36 6.66
N ARG A 8 -5.90 0.98 7.10
CA ARG A 8 -6.24 2.36 6.72
C ARG A 8 -5.17 3.35 7.17
N PHE A 9 -4.68 3.21 8.40
CA PHE A 9 -3.62 4.04 8.94
C PHE A 9 -2.32 3.92 8.12
N LEU A 10 -1.89 2.69 7.80
CA LEU A 10 -0.71 2.46 6.97
C LEU A 10 -0.87 3.09 5.60
N ARG A 11 -2.03 2.93 4.96
CA ARG A 11 -2.29 3.54 3.65
C ARG A 11 -2.12 5.06 3.67
N PHE A 12 -2.65 5.75 4.69
CA PHE A 12 -2.50 7.19 4.82
C PHE A 12 -1.08 7.60 5.21
N ARG A 13 -0.45 6.91 6.16
CA ARG A 13 0.93 7.19 6.59
C ARG A 13 1.91 7.08 5.42
N HIS A 14 1.68 6.11 4.54
CA HIS A 14 2.48 5.91 3.34
C HIS A 14 1.90 6.64 2.12
N ASN A 15 0.90 7.53 2.22
CA ASN A 15 0.33 8.22 1.04
C ASN A 15 0.05 7.28 -0.16
N VAL A 16 -0.46 6.08 0.12
CA VAL A 16 -0.79 5.10 -0.93
C VAL A 16 -2.24 5.31 -1.35
N SER A 17 -2.49 5.45 -2.65
CA SER A 17 -3.86 5.55 -3.14
C SER A 17 -4.54 4.18 -3.13
N LEU A 18 -5.87 4.15 -2.96
CA LEU A 18 -6.64 2.90 -3.06
C LEU A 18 -6.45 2.23 -4.44
N ALA A 19 -6.38 3.02 -5.51
CA ALA A 19 -6.18 2.52 -6.87
C ALA A 19 -4.80 1.88 -7.06
N GLN A 20 -3.74 2.49 -6.52
CA GLN A 20 -2.39 1.94 -6.58
C GLN A 20 -2.31 0.62 -5.80
N LEU A 21 -2.84 0.58 -4.57
CA LEU A 21 -2.84 -0.63 -3.76
C LEU A 21 -3.68 -1.74 -4.42
N ALA A 22 -4.84 -1.40 -4.98
CA ALA A 22 -5.70 -2.33 -5.72
C ALA A 22 -4.99 -2.97 -6.92
N ARG A 23 -4.26 -2.16 -7.68
CA ARG A 23 -3.51 -2.60 -8.86
C ARG A 23 -2.44 -3.63 -8.47
N VAL A 24 -1.65 -3.33 -7.43
CA VAL A 24 -0.55 -4.20 -7.01
C VAL A 24 -1.07 -5.47 -6.32
N ALA A 25 -2.05 -5.33 -5.41
CA ALA A 25 -2.63 -6.45 -4.68
C ALA A 25 -3.56 -7.34 -5.53
N ARG A 26 -3.91 -6.90 -6.75
CA ARG A 26 -4.91 -7.56 -7.63
C ARG A 26 -6.28 -7.76 -6.95
N VAL A 27 -6.65 -6.81 -6.11
CA VAL A 27 -7.94 -6.77 -5.39
C VAL A 27 -8.69 -5.52 -5.82
N SER A 28 -10.02 -5.59 -5.91
CA SER A 28 -10.80 -4.41 -6.31
C SER A 28 -10.67 -3.27 -5.28
N PRO A 29 -10.66 -1.98 -5.70
CA PRO A 29 -10.60 -0.86 -4.78
C PRO A 29 -11.75 -0.85 -3.75
N GLN A 30 -12.94 -1.28 -4.18
CA GLN A 30 -14.11 -1.44 -3.33
C GLN A 30 -13.88 -2.48 -2.23
N ARG A 31 -13.27 -3.62 -2.57
CA ARG A 31 -12.95 -4.67 -1.61
C ARG A 31 -11.91 -4.19 -0.58
N ILE A 32 -10.92 -3.43 -1.01
CA ILE A 32 -9.93 -2.79 -0.10
C ILE A 32 -10.63 -1.83 0.88
N SER A 33 -11.58 -1.02 0.40
CA SER A 33 -12.37 -0.12 1.26
C SER A 33 -13.19 -0.89 2.30
N GLN A 34 -13.85 -1.99 1.91
CA GLN A 34 -14.59 -2.84 2.86
C GLN A 34 -13.68 -3.44 3.95
N MET A 35 -12.46 -3.86 3.58
CA MET A 35 -11.45 -4.35 4.53
C MET A 35 -10.96 -3.25 5.48
N GLU A 36 -10.74 -2.02 4.99
CA GLU A 36 -10.37 -0.87 5.82
C GLU A 36 -11.48 -0.49 6.82
N LEU A 37 -12.73 -0.61 6.40
CA LEU A 37 -13.90 -0.27 7.22
C LEU A 37 -14.30 -1.41 8.17
N GLY A 38 -13.78 -2.62 7.98
CA GLY A 38 -14.15 -3.79 8.77
C GLY A 38 -15.55 -4.30 8.52
N ILE A 39 -16.14 -3.97 7.36
CA ILE A 39 -17.50 -4.35 6.98
C ILE A 39 -17.57 -5.85 6.67
N GLU A 40 -16.53 -6.37 6.03
CA GLU A 40 -16.39 -7.80 5.77
C GLU A 40 -15.05 -8.34 6.28
N PRO A 41 -15.03 -9.56 6.85
CA PRO A 41 -13.79 -10.20 7.23
C PRO A 41 -12.95 -10.50 5.97
N SER A 42 -11.68 -10.10 6.00
CA SER A 42 -10.70 -10.51 5.00
C SER A 42 -10.30 -11.97 5.24
N THR A 43 -10.11 -12.75 4.18
CA THR A 43 -9.44 -14.05 4.29
C THR A 43 -7.95 -13.85 4.61
N GLU A 44 -7.25 -14.87 5.12
CA GLU A 44 -5.80 -14.78 5.35
C GLU A 44 -5.04 -14.47 4.05
N TYR A 45 -5.43 -15.15 2.96
CA TYR A 45 -4.88 -14.90 1.63
C TYR A 45 -5.02 -13.44 1.18
N GLN A 46 -6.18 -12.80 1.42
CA GLN A 46 -6.37 -11.38 1.12
C GLN A 46 -5.46 -10.48 1.98
N ARG A 47 -5.20 -10.86 3.23
CA ARG A 47 -4.27 -10.13 4.10
C ARG A 47 -2.84 -10.23 3.59
N GLU A 48 -2.43 -11.41 3.12
CA GLU A 48 -1.11 -11.64 2.53
C GLU A 48 -0.90 -10.79 1.27
N LEU A 49 -1.85 -10.80 0.32
CA LEU A 49 -1.78 -9.98 -0.90
C LEU A 49 -1.61 -8.48 -0.60
N ILE A 50 -2.32 -7.97 0.41
CA ILE A 50 -2.21 -6.57 0.82
C ILE A 50 -0.86 -6.29 1.47
N ARG A 51 -0.34 -7.18 2.31
CA ARG A 51 1.00 -7.04 2.92
C ARG A 51 2.09 -7.02 1.85
N GLU A 52 2.05 -7.95 0.90
CA GLU A 52 2.98 -8.00 -0.23
C GLU A 52 2.90 -6.72 -1.06
N ALA A 53 1.70 -6.25 -1.37
CA ALA A 53 1.51 -5.02 -2.14
C ALA A 53 2.10 -3.79 -1.43
N PHE A 54 1.98 -3.69 -0.11
CA PHE A 54 2.64 -2.63 0.65
C PHE A 54 4.17 -2.73 0.58
N ALA A 55 4.74 -3.93 0.62
CA ALA A 55 6.18 -4.14 0.51
C ALA A 55 6.70 -3.72 -0.87
N ILE A 56 6.00 -4.09 -1.95
CA ILE A 56 6.35 -3.70 -3.32
C ILE A 56 6.30 -2.18 -3.50
N ILE A 57 5.22 -1.53 -3.04
CA ILE A 57 5.08 -0.07 -3.15
C ILE A 57 6.15 0.67 -2.32
N ALA A 58 6.57 0.10 -1.19
CA ALA A 58 7.67 0.66 -0.40
C ALA A 58 9.02 0.52 -1.11
N ASP A 59 9.27 -0.61 -1.78
CA ASP A 59 10.50 -0.87 -2.54
C ASP A 59 10.62 0.04 -3.78
N GLU A 60 9.55 0.16 -4.58
CA GLU A 60 9.50 1.04 -5.76
C GLU A 60 9.87 2.49 -5.38
N ARG A 61 9.44 2.96 -4.21
CA ARG A 61 9.77 4.31 -3.71
C ARG A 61 11.16 4.44 -3.12
N GLY A 62 11.75 3.33 -2.68
CA GLY A 62 13.16 3.28 -2.30
C GLY A 62 14.08 3.52 -3.49
N GLN A 63 13.65 3.14 -4.70
CA GLN A 63 14.42 3.31 -5.95
C GLN A 63 14.36 4.74 -6.50
N ASP A 64 13.26 5.47 -6.27
CA ASP A 64 13.14 6.89 -6.63
C ASP A 64 14.04 7.83 -5.78
N GLY A 65 14.57 7.34 -4.66
CA GLY A 65 15.50 8.09 -3.79
C GLY A 65 16.97 8.07 -4.22
N GLY A 66 17.30 7.39 -5.33
CA GLY A 66 18.69 7.09 -5.73
C GLY A 66 19.33 8.02 -6.77
N LEU A 67 18.65 9.05 -7.28
CA LEU A 67 19.20 9.94 -8.33
C LEU A 67 18.96 11.42 -8.02
N ASN A 68 19.59 11.93 -6.96
CA ASN A 68 20.02 13.32 -6.93
C ASN A 68 21.32 13.48 -6.13
N THR A 69 22.41 12.96 -6.68
CA THR A 69 23.75 13.46 -6.36
C THR A 69 24.26 14.21 -7.57
N GLY A 70 24.15 15.54 -7.50
CA GLY A 70 25.04 16.54 -8.08
C GLY A 70 25.56 16.31 -9.50
N CYS A 71 25.05 17.09 -10.45
CA CYS A 71 25.87 17.58 -11.55
C CYS A 71 25.65 19.09 -11.70
N SER A 72 26.19 19.84 -10.74
CA SER A 72 26.73 21.18 -11.02
C SER A 72 28.11 20.96 -11.63
N THR A 73 28.23 21.00 -12.95
CA THR A 73 29.51 21.33 -13.57
C THR A 73 29.28 22.06 -14.90
N MET A 74 29.88 23.25 -14.97
CA MET A 74 30.10 24.17 -16.10
C MET A 74 28.95 25.08 -16.52
#